data_AF-A0A102K8C7-F1
#
_entry.id   AF-A0A102K8C7-F1
#
_cell.length_a   1.000
_cell.length_b   1.000
_cell.length_c   1.000
_cell.angle_alpha   90.00
_cell.angle_beta   90.00
_cell.angle_gamma   90.00
#
_symmetry.space_group_name_H-M   'P 1'
#
loop_
_entity.id
_entity.type
_entity.pdbx_description
1 polymer ?
#
loop_
_entity_poly.entity_id
_entity_poly.type
_entity_poly.pdbx_seq_one_letter_code
_entity_poly.pdbx_strand_id
1 'polypeptide(L)'
;MVQEITEFGSSVQQAAADHGVAAPTVRKWLGRYLVGGAPALADASSRPTRSPRSIAPATALLIVELRQQRLLQRQIARQAGVSASTVIRVLNVGRDPVLCSAEDNVSSRPILMPR
;
A
#
# COMPACT_ATOMS: atom_id res chain seq x y z
N MET A 1 23.58 5.39 -16.51
CA MET A 1 22.83 6.67 -16.51
C MET A 1 23.12 7.58 -15.30
N VAL A 2 22.56 7.39 -14.10
CA VAL A 2 22.80 8.37 -13.00
C VAL A 2 24.26 8.37 -12.55
N GLN A 3 24.90 7.20 -12.50
CA GLN A 3 26.33 7.08 -12.23
C GLN A 3 27.21 7.75 -13.28
N GLU A 4 26.84 7.71 -14.57
CA GLU A 4 27.56 8.47 -15.62
C GLU A 4 27.59 9.96 -15.31
N ILE A 5 26.51 10.49 -14.75
CA ILE A 5 26.42 11.91 -14.39
C ILE A 5 27.23 12.20 -13.12
N THR A 6 27.13 11.33 -12.10
CA THR A 6 27.73 11.60 -10.78
C THR A 6 29.19 11.19 -10.66
N GLU A 7 29.61 10.12 -11.33
CA GLU A 7 30.95 9.53 -11.24
C GLU A 7 31.82 9.90 -12.45
N PHE A 8 31.21 9.99 -13.65
CA PHE A 8 31.94 10.23 -14.90
C PHE A 8 31.77 11.66 -15.45
N GLY A 9 30.97 12.51 -14.78
CA GLY A 9 30.78 13.92 -15.15
C GLY A 9 29.98 14.15 -16.42
N SER A 10 29.27 13.15 -16.93
CA SER A 10 28.43 13.28 -18.12
C SER A 10 27.28 14.27 -17.91
N SER A 11 26.92 15.01 -18.95
CA SER A 11 25.74 15.88 -18.90
C SER A 11 24.44 15.08 -18.88
N VAL A 12 23.38 15.67 -18.33
CA VAL A 12 22.02 15.08 -18.33
C VAL A 12 21.54 14.80 -19.76
N GLN A 13 21.89 15.67 -20.71
CA GLN A 13 21.50 15.57 -22.11
C GLN A 13 22.19 14.39 -22.79
N GLN A 14 23.47 14.19 -22.51
CA GLN A 14 24.22 13.04 -23.04
C GLN A 14 23.67 11.73 -22.49
N ALA A 15 23.51 11.63 -21.16
CA ALA A 15 22.94 10.45 -20.52
C ALA A 15 21.48 10.18 -20.95
N ALA A 16 20.72 11.20 -21.30
CA ALA A 16 19.38 11.04 -21.87
C ALA A 16 19.42 10.41 -23.27
N ALA A 17 20.31 10.90 -24.13
CA ALA A 17 20.49 10.40 -25.49
C ALA A 17 20.99 8.95 -25.50
N ASP A 18 22.03 8.64 -24.70
CA ASP A 18 22.67 7.32 -24.67
C ASP A 18 21.72 6.21 -24.22
N HIS A 19 20.76 6.54 -23.35
CA HIS A 19 19.80 5.60 -22.77
C HIS A 19 18.39 5.73 -23.38
N GLY A 20 18.20 6.57 -24.40
CA GLY A 20 16.93 6.71 -25.12
C GLY A 20 15.76 7.24 -24.27
N VAL A 21 16.03 8.06 -23.26
CA VAL A 21 14.99 8.66 -22.40
C VAL A 21 14.98 10.18 -22.52
N ALA A 22 13.86 10.80 -22.16
CA ALA A 22 13.80 12.26 -22.14
C ALA A 22 14.61 12.86 -20.97
N ALA A 23 15.28 14.00 -21.20
CA ALA A 23 16.07 14.70 -20.18
C ALA A 23 15.32 15.02 -18.85
N PRO A 24 14.01 15.32 -18.83
CA PRO A 24 13.27 15.45 -17.57
C PRO A 24 13.23 14.17 -16.72
N THR A 25 13.18 12.99 -17.37
CA THR A 25 13.21 11.69 -16.69
C THR A 25 14.55 11.48 -15.99
N VAL A 26 15.64 11.78 -16.68
CA VAL A 26 17.00 11.74 -16.13
C VAL A 26 17.14 12.68 -14.93
N ARG A 27 16.66 13.93 -15.04
CA ARG A 27 16.66 14.89 -13.92
C ARG A 27 15.86 14.39 -12.72
N LYS A 28 14.70 13.76 -12.95
CA LYS A 28 13.88 13.17 -11.88
C LYS A 28 14.62 12.05 -11.16
N TRP A 29 15.26 11.14 -11.91
CA TRP A 29 16.03 10.05 -11.32
C TRP A 29 17.28 10.55 -10.59
N LEU A 30 17.99 11.53 -11.15
CA LEU A 30 19.11 12.18 -10.48
C LEU A 30 18.66 12.81 -9.15
N GLY A 31 17.55 13.54 -9.13
CA GLY A 31 17.00 14.10 -7.90
C GLY A 31 16.68 13.04 -6.84
N ARG A 32 16.09 11.91 -7.24
CA ARG A 32 15.84 10.77 -6.33
C ARG A 32 17.14 10.18 -5.78
N TYR A 33 18.12 9.99 -6.64
CA TYR A 33 19.42 9.45 -6.27
C TYR A 33 20.20 10.37 -5.32
N LEU A 34 20.12 11.69 -5.51
CA LEU A 34 20.78 12.64 -4.60
C LEU A 34 20.14 12.65 -3.20
N VAL A 35 18.84 12.34 -3.09
CA VAL A 35 18.13 12.32 -1.79
C VAL A 35 18.31 10.99 -1.05
N GLY A 36 18.28 9.86 -1.76
CA GLY A 36 18.25 8.55 -1.12
C GLY A 36 19.15 7.50 -1.76
N GLY A 37 20.10 7.91 -2.60
CA GLY A 37 21.07 7.02 -3.24
C GLY A 37 20.45 6.01 -4.19
N ALA A 38 21.17 4.91 -4.40
CA ALA A 38 20.72 3.77 -5.20
C ALA A 38 19.32 3.22 -4.79
N PRO A 39 18.97 3.05 -3.50
CA PRO A 39 17.66 2.48 -3.15
C PRO A 39 16.49 3.40 -3.51
N ALA A 40 16.69 4.72 -3.62
CA ALA A 40 15.65 5.65 -4.05
C ALA A 40 15.31 5.56 -5.56
N LEU A 41 16.09 4.81 -6.34
CA LEU A 41 15.80 4.50 -7.74
C LEU A 41 14.97 3.22 -7.92
N ALA A 42 14.81 2.42 -6.86
CA ALA A 42 13.95 1.25 -6.90
C ALA A 42 12.49 1.66 -7.24
N ASP A 43 11.74 0.74 -7.83
CA ASP A 43 10.33 1.00 -8.14
C ASP A 43 9.57 1.31 -6.86
N ALA A 44 9.01 2.51 -6.80
CA ALA A 44 8.16 2.91 -5.69
C ALA A 44 6.74 2.48 -6.03
N SER A 45 6.02 1.93 -5.05
CA SER A 45 4.60 1.66 -5.22
C SER A 45 3.90 2.91 -5.73
N SER A 46 3.18 2.79 -6.83
CA SER A 46 2.31 3.85 -7.35
C SER A 46 1.09 4.09 -6.46
N ARG A 47 0.90 3.25 -5.43
CA ARG A 47 -0.19 3.37 -4.49
C ARG A 47 0.04 4.60 -3.57
N PRO A 48 -0.96 5.48 -3.41
CA PRO A 48 -0.82 6.65 -2.55
C PRO A 48 -0.59 6.24 -1.10
N THR A 49 0.33 6.92 -0.41
CA THR A 49 0.61 6.70 1.02
C THR A 49 -0.60 6.97 1.90
N ARG A 50 -1.46 7.93 1.51
CA ARG A 50 -2.69 8.27 2.23
C ARG A 50 -3.87 8.32 1.26
N SER A 51 -4.90 7.54 1.55
CA SER A 51 -6.19 7.67 0.86
C SER A 51 -7.10 8.59 1.69
N PRO A 52 -7.52 9.75 1.18
CA PRO A 52 -8.46 10.62 1.88
C PRO A 52 -9.85 9.98 2.06
N ARG A 53 -10.15 8.90 1.33
CA ARG A 53 -11.35 8.07 1.52
C ARG A 53 -11.13 6.90 2.51
N SER A 54 -10.03 6.92 3.26
CA SER A 54 -9.81 5.94 4.32
C SER A 54 -10.86 6.14 5.40
N ILE A 55 -11.49 5.04 5.79
CA ILE A 55 -12.38 5.01 6.95
C ILE A 55 -11.59 5.36 8.21
N ALA A 56 -12.24 5.96 9.21
CA ALA A 56 -11.62 6.20 10.50
C ALA A 56 -11.16 4.86 11.11
N PRO A 57 -9.95 4.80 11.72
CA PRO A 57 -9.40 3.55 12.25
C PRO A 57 -10.31 2.92 13.32
N ALA A 58 -10.95 3.75 14.16
CA ALA A 58 -11.92 3.30 15.15
C ALA A 58 -13.11 2.55 14.52
N THR A 59 -13.65 3.04 13.40
CA THR A 59 -14.75 2.37 12.70
C THR A 59 -14.29 1.06 12.06
N ALA A 60 -13.05 1.00 11.56
CA ALA A 60 -12.48 -0.24 11.04
C ALA A 60 -12.33 -1.32 12.13
N LEU A 61 -11.85 -0.93 13.32
CA LEU A 61 -11.75 -1.83 14.47
C LEU A 61 -13.13 -2.33 14.91
N LEU A 62 -14.12 -1.44 14.99
CA LEU A 62 -15.51 -1.82 15.29
C LEU A 62 -16.04 -2.85 14.27
N ILE A 63 -15.80 -2.66 12.97
CA ILE A 63 -16.20 -3.62 11.93
C ILE A 63 -15.56 -4.99 12.17
N VAL A 64 -14.27 -5.03 12.54
CA VAL A 64 -13.54 -6.28 12.83
C VAL A 64 -14.10 -6.97 14.08
N GLU A 65 -14.33 -6.22 15.16
CA GLU A 65 -14.89 -6.74 16.41
C GLU A 65 -16.29 -7.34 16.21
N LEU A 66 -17.18 -6.61 15.53
CA LEU A 66 -18.53 -7.10 15.20
C LEU A 66 -18.47 -8.34 14.31
N ARG A 67 -17.46 -8.46 13.45
CA ARG A 67 -17.25 -9.66 12.63
C ARG A 67 -16.78 -10.85 13.46
N GLN A 68 -15.94 -10.64 14.46
CA GLN A 68 -15.51 -11.69 15.41
C GLN A 68 -16.70 -12.22 16.23
N GLN A 69 -17.66 -11.35 16.56
CA GLN A 69 -18.94 -11.73 17.18
C GLN A 69 -19.91 -12.47 16.22
N ARG A 70 -19.45 -12.82 15.01
CA ARG A 70 -20.19 -13.56 13.97
C ARG A 70 -21.47 -12.85 13.47
N LEU A 71 -21.57 -11.54 13.62
CA LEU A 71 -22.70 -10.78 13.08
C LEU A 71 -22.75 -10.84 11.54
N LEU A 72 -23.97 -10.78 11.01
CA LEU A 72 -24.20 -10.71 9.57
C LEU A 72 -23.74 -9.33 9.05
N GLN A 73 -23.25 -9.30 7.81
CA GLN A 73 -22.75 -8.06 7.19
C GLN A 73 -23.75 -6.89 7.27
N ARG A 74 -25.05 -7.16 7.06
CA ARG A 74 -26.12 -6.15 7.18
C ARG A 74 -26.24 -5.56 8.60
N GLN A 75 -25.99 -6.37 9.62
CA GLN A 75 -26.03 -5.95 11.02
C GLN A 75 -24.79 -5.11 11.35
N ILE A 76 -23.62 -5.54 10.87
CA ILE A 76 -22.35 -4.79 11.01
C ILE A 76 -22.48 -3.41 10.37
N ALA A 77 -22.99 -3.34 9.14
CA ALA A 77 -23.19 -2.06 8.43
C ALA A 77 -24.09 -1.10 9.21
N ARG A 78 -25.22 -1.61 9.72
CA ARG A 78 -26.16 -0.82 10.53
C ARG A 78 -25.54 -0.34 11.84
N GLN A 79 -24.80 -1.19 12.54
CA GLN A 79 -24.23 -0.88 13.84
C GLN A 79 -22.99 0.03 13.75
N ALA A 80 -22.17 -0.13 12.72
CA ALA A 80 -21.02 0.73 12.47
C ALA A 80 -21.36 2.04 11.75
N GLY A 81 -22.62 2.22 11.30
CA GLY A 81 -23.07 3.42 10.59
C GLY A 81 -22.43 3.61 9.21
N VAL A 82 -22.07 2.52 8.52
CA VAL A 82 -21.39 2.56 7.22
C VAL A 82 -22.11 1.72 6.17
N SER A 83 -21.79 1.94 4.89
CA SER A 83 -22.33 1.13 3.81
C SER A 83 -21.81 -0.31 3.83
N ALA A 84 -22.63 -1.24 3.32
CA ALA A 84 -22.25 -2.64 3.16
C ALA A 84 -20.95 -2.81 2.35
N SER A 85 -20.73 -1.99 1.32
CA SER A 85 -19.50 -1.98 0.51
C SER A 85 -18.28 -1.57 1.33
N THR A 86 -18.45 -0.70 2.34
CA THR A 86 -17.35 -0.31 3.24
C THR A 86 -16.98 -1.46 4.16
N VAL A 87 -17.97 -2.19 4.70
CA VAL A 87 -17.72 -3.41 5.49
C VAL A 87 -16.94 -4.45 4.68
N ILE A 88 -17.38 -4.76 3.46
CA ILE A 88 -16.68 -5.71 2.57
C ILE A 88 -15.24 -5.26 2.32
N ARG A 89 -15.05 -3.98 1.95
CA ARG A 89 -13.72 -3.45 1.66
C ARG A 89 -12.78 -3.55 2.86
N VAL A 90 -13.26 -3.21 4.06
CA VAL A 90 -12.46 -3.32 5.29
C VAL A 90 -12.12 -4.78 5.60
N LEU A 91 -13.08 -5.69 5.49
CA LEU A 91 -12.86 -7.12 5.73
C LEU A 91 -11.97 -7.78 4.65
N ASN A 92 -12.00 -7.31 3.40
CA ASN A 92 -11.15 -7.79 2.32
C ASN A 92 -9.72 -7.24 2.43
N VAL A 93 -9.54 -5.99 2.85
CA VAL A 93 -8.21 -5.41 3.12
C VAL A 93 -7.51 -6.17 4.25
N GLY A 94 -8.24 -6.62 5.27
CA GLY A 94 -7.70 -7.50 6.32
C GLY A 94 -7.30 -8.89 5.84
N ARG A 95 -7.55 -9.24 4.57
CA ARG A 95 -7.17 -10.50 3.92
C ARG A 95 -5.97 -10.35 2.99
N ASP A 96 -5.48 -9.12 2.77
CA ASP A 96 -4.26 -8.83 2.01
C ASP A 96 -3.05 -8.79 2.98
N PRO A 97 -1.94 -9.51 2.70
CA PRO A 97 -0.85 -9.74 3.67
C PRO A 97 0.09 -8.55 3.94
N VAL A 98 -0.36 -7.29 3.77
CA VAL A 98 0.51 -6.10 3.90
C VAL A 98 0.44 -5.44 5.29
N LEU A 99 -0.34 -5.98 6.24
CA LEU A 99 -0.36 -5.51 7.64
C LEU A 99 0.14 -6.58 8.63
N CYS A 100 1.11 -7.39 8.22
CA CYS A 100 1.82 -8.29 9.13
C CYS A 100 2.98 -7.54 9.81
N SER A 101 2.69 -6.90 10.95
CA SER A 101 3.69 -6.53 11.97
C SER A 101 2.96 -6.31 13.30
N ALA A 102 2.53 -7.41 13.91
CA ALA A 102 2.42 -7.61 15.36
C ALA A 102 2.03 -9.07 15.57
N GLU A 103 2.74 -9.73 16.46
CA GLU A 103 2.83 -11.18 16.58
C GLU A 103 1.62 -11.83 17.30
N ASP A 104 1.67 -13.17 17.33
CA ASP A 104 1.00 -14.06 18.28
C ASP A 104 -0.34 -14.74 17.86
N ASN A 105 -0.15 -15.85 17.15
CA ASN A 105 -0.59 -17.20 17.55
C ASN A 105 -1.95 -17.34 18.27
N VAL A 106 -3.03 -17.68 17.54
CA VAL A 106 -4.08 -18.59 18.03
C VAL A 106 -4.67 -19.43 16.88
N SER A 107 -4.23 -20.68 16.83
CA SER A 107 -5.04 -21.90 16.62
C SER A 107 -6.14 -21.91 15.54
N SER A 108 -5.80 -22.59 14.44
CA SER A 108 -6.74 -23.24 13.51
C SER A 108 -7.87 -23.99 14.24
N ARG A 109 -9.13 -23.69 13.93
CA ARG A 109 -10.26 -24.63 14.08
C ARG A 109 -11.17 -24.53 12.84
N PRO A 110 -11.70 -25.66 12.33
CA PRO A 110 -12.33 -25.72 11.03
C PRO A 110 -13.76 -25.13 11.06
N ILE A 111 -14.16 -24.57 9.92
CA ILE A 111 -15.52 -24.10 9.68
C ILE A 111 -16.39 -25.34 9.45
N LEU A 112 -17.17 -25.75 10.46
CA LEU A 112 -18.31 -26.65 10.27
C LEU A 112 -19.56 -25.79 10.06
N MET A 113 -20.11 -25.80 8.85
CA MET A 113 -21.46 -25.29 8.59
C MET A 113 -22.49 -26.40 8.86
N PRO A 114 -23.63 -26.13 9.53
CA PRO A 114 -24.74 -27.06 9.59
C PRO A 114 -25.54 -27.03 8.27
N ARG A 115 -26.12 -28.19 7.95
CA ARG A 115 -26.80 -28.56 6.70
C ARG A 115 -28.05 -27.75 6.39
#